data_AF-A0A7C7IN52-F1
#
_entry.id   AF-A0A7C7IN52-F1
#
_cell.length_a   1.000
_cell.length_b   1.000
_cell.length_c   1.000
_cell.angle_alpha   90.00
_cell.angle_beta   90.00
_cell.angle_gamma   90.00
#
_symmetry.space_group_name_H-M   'P 1'
#
loop_
_entity.id
_entity.type
_entity.pdbx_description
1 polymer ?
#
loop_
_entity_poly.entity_id
_entity_poly.type
_entity_poly.pdbx_seq_one_letter_code
_entity_poly.pdbx_strand_id
1 'polypeptide(L)'
;MKPEDLDADLVKQIFEDLKEATGKGYGRSFYNYNSNAKRKLELRQNLFRFSGAKTYQELAKLNFLLQGDDGEPRPFSEFQKEALKINDQYNQHYLQAEYNSAQRAGAMAEKWAKYEDQKGVYPNLQYKTAKDNRVREDHANIDDVIKPVDDMFWDKWYPPNGFNCRCYVVQTSKPATKGTPKAEPTPGFENNVGKDSRTFNEDHPYFLFPKAEVSKIRTGFEELKLKEPMYEQIYKKGKAKLESSIWTDPSDFKENFDASKIIVDQLQLNVKLRPHQNITGKKNPELEIKGIKGDHVRPRSKNLKRGISNAFDDKLGKKGQLREEKKSFVVIGFTYELTNGNLGALAQQSWSKFNKYKNLDFIIINSKKNSIKIERKVLKKGYENYVSEIFKIRKGD
;
A
#
# COMPACT_ATOMS: atom_id res chain seq x y z
N MET A 1 1.54 27.31 8.60
CA MET A 1 2.32 26.11 8.95
C MET A 1 3.07 25.61 7.71
N LYS A 2 4.33 25.18 7.86
CA LYS A 2 5.09 24.50 6.81
C LYS A 2 5.03 22.99 7.01
N PRO A 3 5.14 22.19 5.94
CA PRO A 3 5.30 20.76 6.04
C PRO A 3 6.32 20.22 7.03
N GLU A 4 7.45 20.92 7.14
CA GLU A 4 8.54 20.53 8.03
C GLU A 4 8.17 20.69 9.51
N ASP A 5 7.07 21.38 9.81
CA ASP A 5 6.57 21.58 11.17
C ASP A 5 5.83 20.33 11.70
N LEU A 6 5.47 19.37 10.84
CA LEU A 6 4.89 18.11 11.30
C LEU A 6 5.97 17.23 11.93
N ASP A 7 5.75 16.83 13.18
CA ASP A 7 6.61 15.88 13.88
C ASP A 7 6.53 14.50 13.21
N ALA A 8 7.58 14.15 12.46
CA ALA A 8 7.66 12.89 11.73
C ALA A 8 7.60 11.67 12.65
N ASP A 9 8.10 11.76 13.88
CA ASP A 9 8.12 10.66 14.82
C ASP A 9 6.75 10.46 15.46
N LEU A 10 6.02 11.55 15.74
CA LEU A 10 4.62 11.47 16.18
C LEU A 10 3.73 10.83 15.09
N VAL A 11 3.89 11.24 13.82
CA VAL A 11 3.14 10.63 12.70
C VAL A 11 3.42 9.13 12.60
N LYS A 12 4.69 8.73 12.70
CA LYS A 12 5.09 7.31 12.68
C LYS A 12 4.49 6.56 13.87
N GLN A 13 4.56 7.11 15.08
CA GLN A 13 4.04 6.45 16.28
C GLN A 13 2.53 6.19 16.16
N ILE A 14 1.76 7.22 15.78
CA ILE A 14 0.31 7.07 15.56
C ILE A 14 0.04 6.02 14.48
N PHE A 15 0.79 6.03 13.38
CA PHE A 15 0.67 5.01 12.33
C PHE A 15 0.94 3.60 12.85
N GLU A 16 2.01 3.39 13.61
CA GLU A 16 2.37 2.09 14.18
C GLU A 16 1.28 1.58 15.13
N ASP A 17 0.75 2.45 16.01
CA ASP A 17 -0.33 2.11 16.94
C ASP A 17 -1.61 1.69 16.21
N LEU A 18 -2.02 2.46 15.20
CA LEU A 18 -3.20 2.14 14.39
C LEU A 18 -2.98 0.88 13.53
N LYS A 19 -1.78 0.69 12.98
CA LYS A 19 -1.42 -0.52 12.23
C LYS A 19 -1.47 -1.76 13.12
N GLU A 20 -0.98 -1.67 14.36
CA GLU A 20 -1.08 -2.74 15.34
C GLU A 20 -2.55 -3.04 15.66
N ALA A 21 -3.37 -2.01 15.91
CA ALA A 21 -4.79 -2.15 16.16
C ALA A 21 -5.51 -2.86 15.00
N THR A 22 -5.29 -2.41 13.76
CA THR A 22 -5.81 -3.05 12.55
C THR A 22 -5.33 -4.50 12.45
N GLY A 23 -4.05 -4.77 12.72
CA GLY A 23 -3.49 -6.12 12.75
C GLY A 23 -4.16 -7.04 13.80
N LYS A 24 -4.51 -6.52 14.98
CA LYS A 24 -5.25 -7.28 16.01
C LYS A 24 -6.65 -7.67 15.53
N GLY A 25 -7.31 -6.80 14.77
CA GLY A 25 -8.64 -7.08 14.22
C GLY A 25 -8.62 -7.98 12.99
N TYR A 26 -7.72 -7.71 12.04
CA TYR A 26 -7.56 -8.45 10.79
C TYR A 26 -6.94 -9.83 11.02
N GLY A 27 -6.08 -9.97 12.04
CA GLY A 27 -5.37 -11.19 12.37
C GLY A 27 -4.02 -11.33 11.64
N ARG A 28 -3.31 -12.45 11.89
CA ARG A 28 -1.93 -12.68 11.40
C ARG A 28 -1.76 -12.53 9.89
N SER A 29 -2.82 -12.75 9.12
CA SER A 29 -2.79 -12.61 7.66
C SER A 29 -2.57 -11.17 7.20
N PHE A 30 -2.78 -10.17 8.05
CA PHE A 30 -2.54 -8.74 7.75
C PHE A 30 -1.08 -8.42 7.41
N TYR A 31 -0.14 -9.19 7.96
CA TYR A 31 1.30 -9.04 7.73
C TYR A 31 1.82 -9.97 6.63
N ASN A 32 0.94 -10.77 6.02
CA ASN A 32 1.28 -11.67 4.93
C ASN A 32 0.70 -11.13 3.61
N TYR A 33 1.57 -10.79 2.67
CA TYR A 33 1.18 -10.18 1.39
C TYR A 33 0.90 -11.19 0.26
N ASN A 34 0.89 -12.50 0.53
CA ASN A 34 0.59 -13.50 -0.51
C ASN A 34 -0.84 -13.38 -1.07
N SER A 35 -1.80 -12.92 -0.26
CA SER A 35 -3.18 -12.63 -0.66
C SER A 35 -3.54 -11.19 -0.31
N ASN A 36 -4.42 -10.57 -1.13
CA ASN A 36 -4.90 -9.20 -0.94
C ASN A 36 -3.77 -8.17 -0.73
N ALA A 37 -2.64 -8.40 -1.41
CA ALA A 37 -1.39 -7.67 -1.22
C ALA A 37 -1.57 -6.16 -1.42
N LYS A 38 -2.23 -5.78 -2.52
CA LYS A 38 -2.58 -4.40 -2.86
C LYS A 38 -3.45 -3.76 -1.77
N ARG A 39 -4.56 -4.41 -1.39
CA ARG A 39 -5.48 -3.89 -0.36
C ARG A 39 -4.78 -3.70 1.00
N LYS A 40 -3.90 -4.63 1.39
CA LYS A 40 -3.11 -4.52 2.64
C LYS A 40 -2.12 -3.36 2.63
N LEU A 41 -1.53 -3.04 1.48
CA LEU A 41 -0.69 -1.86 1.31
C LEU A 41 -1.54 -0.58 1.37
N GLU A 42 -2.66 -0.53 0.66
CA GLU A 42 -3.56 0.62 0.63
C GLU A 42 -4.13 0.93 2.02
N LEU A 43 -4.46 -0.09 2.82
CA LEU A 43 -4.85 0.07 4.22
C LEU A 43 -3.77 0.80 5.03
N ARG A 44 -2.49 0.38 4.90
CA ARG A 44 -1.38 1.05 5.59
C ARG A 44 -1.20 2.50 5.13
N GLN A 45 -1.32 2.75 3.83
CA GLN A 45 -1.25 4.09 3.29
C GLN A 45 -2.38 4.98 3.82
N ASN A 46 -3.60 4.44 3.95
CA ASN A 46 -4.72 5.14 4.55
C ASN A 46 -4.46 5.48 6.02
N LEU A 47 -4.00 4.51 6.82
CA LEU A 47 -3.65 4.74 8.23
C LEU A 47 -2.57 5.81 8.38
N PHE A 48 -1.52 5.78 7.54
CA PHE A 48 -0.47 6.79 7.59
C PHE A 48 -1.01 8.19 7.23
N ARG A 49 -1.81 8.29 6.15
CA ARG A 49 -2.44 9.57 5.76
C ARG A 49 -3.29 10.13 6.89
N PHE A 50 -4.04 9.26 7.57
CA PHE A 50 -4.82 9.63 8.75
C PHE A 50 -3.92 10.14 9.89
N SER A 51 -2.82 9.44 10.20
CA SER A 51 -1.87 9.86 11.24
C SER A 51 -1.29 11.25 10.99
N GLY A 52 -0.89 11.55 9.76
CA GLY A 52 -0.40 12.88 9.43
C GLY A 52 -1.50 13.94 9.45
N ALA A 53 -2.71 13.59 9.01
CA ALA A 53 -3.85 14.50 9.06
C ALA A 53 -4.21 14.86 10.51
N LYS A 54 -4.23 13.86 11.41
CA LYS A 54 -4.40 14.06 12.86
C LYS A 54 -3.34 15.02 13.42
N THR A 55 -2.07 14.74 13.12
CA THR A 55 -0.93 15.54 13.60
C THR A 55 -1.03 16.99 13.13
N TYR A 56 -1.43 17.21 11.87
CA TYR A 56 -1.67 18.56 11.35
C TYR A 56 -2.79 19.28 12.12
N GLN A 57 -3.93 18.62 12.36
CA GLN A 57 -5.05 19.26 13.07
C GLN A 57 -4.69 19.60 14.51
N GLU A 58 -3.94 18.72 15.19
CA GLU A 58 -3.44 18.99 16.53
C GLU A 58 -2.53 20.22 16.54
N LEU A 59 -1.54 20.25 15.65
CA LEU A 59 -0.61 21.38 15.52
C LEU A 59 -1.33 22.68 15.11
N ALA A 60 -2.35 22.61 14.26
CA ALA A 60 -3.14 23.77 13.86
C ALA A 60 -3.89 24.37 15.05
N LYS A 61 -4.48 23.52 15.91
CA LYS A 61 -5.14 23.94 17.15
C LYS A 61 -4.15 24.54 18.14
N LEU A 62 -2.98 23.92 18.31
CA LEU A 62 -1.94 24.46 19.19
C LEU A 62 -1.47 25.83 18.72
N ASN A 63 -1.25 26.02 17.41
CA ASN A 63 -0.89 27.33 16.86
C ASN A 63 -1.99 28.39 17.06
N PHE A 64 -3.26 28.00 16.96
CA PHE A 64 -4.38 28.91 17.25
C PHE A 64 -4.38 29.39 18.71
N LEU A 65 -3.98 28.52 19.65
CA LEU A 65 -3.90 28.87 21.08
C LEU A 65 -2.79 29.86 21.43
N LEU A 66 -1.82 30.12 20.52
CA LEU A 66 -0.78 31.13 20.75
C LEU A 66 -1.34 32.55 20.83
N GLN A 67 -2.56 32.77 20.30
CA GLN A 67 -3.27 34.04 20.38
C GLN A 67 -4.42 33.95 21.39
N GLY A 68 -4.64 35.05 22.12
CA GLY A 68 -5.82 35.29 22.93
C GLY A 68 -7.02 35.68 22.06
N ASP A 69 -8.20 35.76 22.68
CA ASP A 69 -9.44 36.12 21.98
C ASP A 69 -9.42 37.59 21.47
N ASP A 70 -8.54 38.41 22.06
CA ASP A 70 -8.25 39.79 21.67
C ASP A 70 -7.23 39.91 20.52
N GLY A 71 -6.67 38.79 20.06
CA GLY A 71 -5.63 38.74 19.02
C GLY A 71 -4.21 38.98 19.54
N GLU A 72 -4.03 39.28 20.82
CA GLU A 72 -2.72 39.45 21.45
C GLU A 72 -2.08 38.10 21.79
N PRO A 73 -0.75 38.02 21.97
CA PRO A 73 -0.09 36.78 22.37
C PRO A 73 -0.60 36.28 23.73
N ARG A 74 -1.05 35.01 23.78
CA ARG A 74 -1.50 34.37 25.02
C ARG A 74 -0.33 34.21 26.00
N PRO A 75 -0.48 34.55 27.30
CA PRO A 75 0.54 34.27 28.31
C PRO A 75 0.91 32.79 28.38
N PHE A 76 2.19 32.47 28.59
CA PHE A 76 2.69 31.09 28.54
C PHE A 76 1.96 30.12 29.47
N SER A 77 1.64 30.53 30.70
CA SER A 77 0.94 29.69 31.67
C SER A 77 -0.47 29.30 31.20
N GLU A 78 -1.15 30.22 30.52
CA GLU A 78 -2.47 29.98 29.95
C GLU A 78 -2.38 29.13 28.69
N PHE A 79 -1.44 29.44 27.79
CA PHE A 79 -1.14 28.61 26.64
C PHE A 79 -0.84 27.16 27.03
N GLN A 80 0.05 26.94 28.01
CA GLN A 80 0.40 25.61 28.49
C GLN A 80 -0.83 24.85 28.99
N LYS A 81 -1.70 25.52 29.77
CA LYS A 81 -2.93 24.93 30.30
C LYS A 81 -3.87 24.50 29.17
N GLU A 82 -4.10 25.35 28.17
CA GLU A 82 -5.00 25.01 27.06
C GLU A 82 -4.37 23.96 26.11
N ALA A 83 -3.06 24.03 25.87
CA ALA A 83 -2.33 23.05 25.08
C ALA A 83 -2.40 21.64 25.70
N LEU A 84 -2.30 21.52 27.03
CA LEU A 84 -2.44 20.24 27.72
C LEU A 84 -3.83 19.62 27.57
N LYS A 85 -4.89 20.44 27.52
CA LYS A 85 -6.26 19.95 27.24
C LYS A 85 -6.39 19.42 25.81
N ILE A 86 -5.79 20.10 24.84
CA ILE A 86 -5.75 19.62 23.44
C ILE A 86 -5.03 18.27 23.37
N ASN A 87 -3.87 18.15 24.02
CA ASN A 87 -3.12 16.91 24.08
C ASN A 87 -3.94 15.77 24.71
N ASP A 88 -4.63 16.00 25.82
CA ASP A 88 -5.50 14.99 26.45
C ASP A 88 -6.64 14.56 25.50
N GLN A 89 -7.29 15.53 24.85
CA GLN A 89 -8.34 15.26 23.88
C GLN A 89 -7.86 14.38 22.70
N TYR A 90 -6.72 14.72 22.09
CA TYR A 90 -6.19 14.03 20.91
C TYR A 90 -5.53 12.69 21.25
N ASN A 91 -4.76 12.65 22.34
CA ASN A 91 -3.82 11.57 22.62
C ASN A 91 -4.28 10.65 23.76
N GLN A 92 -5.45 10.89 24.35
CA GLN A 92 -6.14 9.94 25.22
C GLN A 92 -7.53 9.59 24.67
N HIS A 93 -8.42 10.58 24.59
CA HIS A 93 -9.83 10.32 24.25
C HIS A 93 -10.03 9.91 22.78
N TYR A 94 -9.52 10.70 21.84
CA TYR A 94 -9.63 10.37 20.42
C TYR A 94 -8.79 9.15 20.05
N LEU A 95 -7.57 9.05 20.59
CA LEU A 95 -6.69 7.91 20.37
C LEU A 95 -7.38 6.56 20.66
N GLN A 96 -8.08 6.44 21.78
CA GLN A 96 -8.79 5.20 22.12
C GLN A 96 -9.91 4.86 21.13
N ALA A 97 -10.66 5.86 20.66
CA ALA A 97 -11.73 5.67 19.69
C ALA A 97 -11.18 5.30 18.31
N GLU A 98 -10.09 5.95 17.88
CA GLU A 98 -9.36 5.65 16.64
C GLU A 98 -8.79 4.24 16.64
N TYR A 99 -8.14 3.84 17.75
CA TYR A 99 -7.61 2.49 17.95
C TYR A 99 -8.69 1.43 17.78
N ASN A 100 -9.82 1.60 18.47
CA ASN A 100 -10.95 0.67 18.38
C ASN A 100 -11.52 0.62 16.96
N SER A 101 -11.58 1.77 16.29
CA SER A 101 -12.09 1.87 14.91
C SER A 101 -11.17 1.16 13.93
N ALA A 102 -9.85 1.36 14.03
CA ALA A 102 -8.84 0.68 13.23
C ALA A 102 -8.87 -0.84 13.43
N GLN A 103 -9.04 -1.31 14.67
CA GLN A 103 -9.22 -2.73 14.97
C GLN A 103 -10.49 -3.29 14.32
N ARG A 104 -11.63 -2.62 14.46
CA ARG A 104 -12.90 -3.07 13.88
C ARG A 104 -12.84 -3.07 12.35
N ALA A 105 -12.29 -2.04 11.75
CA ALA A 105 -12.09 -1.93 10.31
C ALA A 105 -11.20 -3.07 9.79
N GLY A 106 -10.10 -3.40 10.50
CA GLY A 106 -9.27 -4.55 10.19
C GLY A 106 -10.03 -5.87 10.16
N ALA A 107 -10.87 -6.12 11.18
CA ALA A 107 -11.71 -7.30 11.24
C ALA A 107 -12.73 -7.36 10.09
N MET A 108 -13.34 -6.23 9.74
CA MET A 108 -14.32 -6.16 8.65
C MET A 108 -13.66 -6.30 7.28
N ALA A 109 -12.47 -5.75 7.08
CA ALA A 109 -11.70 -5.92 5.84
C ALA A 109 -11.33 -7.39 5.58
N GLU A 110 -10.98 -8.13 6.63
CA GLU A 110 -10.72 -9.57 6.53
C GLU A 110 -11.97 -10.35 6.12
N LYS A 111 -13.10 -10.08 6.80
CA LYS A 111 -14.36 -10.75 6.52
C LYS A 111 -14.87 -10.50 5.12
N TRP A 112 -14.68 -9.30 4.58
CA TRP A 112 -15.14 -8.96 3.23
C TRP A 112 -14.52 -9.88 2.17
N ALA A 113 -13.22 -10.18 2.28
CA ALA A 113 -12.55 -11.09 1.35
C ALA A 113 -13.20 -12.49 1.38
N LYS A 114 -13.58 -12.99 2.55
CA LYS A 114 -14.31 -14.26 2.68
C LYS A 114 -15.70 -14.20 2.07
N TYR A 115 -16.40 -13.07 2.22
CA TYR A 115 -17.72 -12.88 1.62
C TYR A 115 -17.65 -12.91 0.10
N GLU A 116 -16.65 -12.25 -0.49
CA GLU A 116 -16.40 -12.30 -1.94
C GLU A 116 -16.11 -13.73 -2.41
N ASP A 117 -15.29 -14.50 -1.68
CA ASP A 117 -14.95 -15.89 -2.03
C ASP A 117 -16.16 -16.84 -1.93
N GLN A 118 -17.07 -16.60 -0.98
CA GLN A 118 -18.18 -17.49 -0.66
C GLN A 118 -19.53 -17.05 -1.24
N LYS A 119 -19.58 -15.94 -1.98
CA LYS A 119 -20.84 -15.39 -2.53
C LYS A 119 -21.58 -16.33 -3.49
N GLY A 120 -20.89 -17.30 -4.09
CA GLY A 120 -21.52 -18.34 -4.90
C GLY A 120 -22.42 -19.31 -4.11
N VAL A 121 -22.17 -19.47 -2.80
CA VAL A 121 -22.96 -20.32 -1.90
C VAL A 121 -23.91 -19.49 -1.03
N TYR A 122 -23.40 -18.37 -0.49
CA TYR A 122 -24.17 -17.43 0.31
C TYR A 122 -24.18 -16.05 -0.37
N PRO A 123 -25.14 -15.82 -1.29
CA PRO A 123 -25.14 -14.62 -2.12
C PRO A 123 -25.51 -13.34 -1.35
N ASN A 124 -26.10 -13.47 -0.17
CA ASN A 124 -26.59 -12.35 0.63
C ASN A 124 -25.82 -12.19 1.94
N LEU A 125 -25.78 -10.95 2.40
CA LEU A 125 -25.23 -10.51 3.66
C LEU A 125 -26.34 -9.87 4.50
N GLN A 126 -26.29 -10.03 5.82
CA GLN A 126 -27.22 -9.46 6.78
C GLN A 126 -26.47 -8.53 7.73
N TYR A 127 -26.92 -7.28 7.82
CA TYR A 127 -26.41 -6.30 8.78
C TYR A 127 -26.92 -6.61 10.18
N LYS A 128 -26.03 -6.58 11.18
CA LYS A 128 -26.34 -6.86 12.58
C LYS A 128 -25.72 -5.82 13.49
N THR A 129 -26.46 -5.40 14.49
CA THR A 129 -26.00 -4.52 15.56
C THR A 129 -25.70 -5.32 16.85
N ALA A 130 -25.13 -4.64 17.85
CA ALA A 130 -24.99 -5.19 19.19
C ALA A 130 -26.34 -5.30 19.94
N LYS A 131 -27.41 -4.68 19.43
CA LYS A 131 -28.77 -4.64 20.01
C LYS A 131 -28.84 -4.17 21.46
N ASP A 132 -27.97 -3.24 21.86
CA ASP A 132 -28.03 -2.60 23.18
C ASP A 132 -28.32 -1.10 23.08
N ASN A 133 -28.48 -0.44 24.22
CA ASN A 133 -28.82 0.98 24.33
C ASN A 133 -27.71 1.94 23.87
N ARG A 134 -26.53 1.45 23.47
CA ARG A 134 -25.43 2.25 22.93
C ARG A 134 -25.38 2.21 21.40
N VAL A 135 -26.24 1.42 20.76
CA VAL A 135 -26.41 1.42 19.31
C VAL A 135 -27.08 2.72 18.90
N ARG A 136 -26.50 3.44 17.93
CA ARG A 136 -27.09 4.67 17.39
C ARG A 136 -28.36 4.34 16.62
N GLU A 137 -29.33 5.25 16.63
CA GLU A 137 -30.63 5.06 15.96
C GLU A 137 -30.46 4.70 14.48
N ASP A 138 -29.59 5.42 13.75
CA ASP A 138 -29.26 5.13 12.35
C ASP A 138 -28.78 3.69 12.12
N HIS A 139 -28.00 3.13 13.06
CA HIS A 139 -27.50 1.76 12.97
C HIS A 139 -28.59 0.74 13.33
N ALA A 140 -29.46 1.08 14.29
CA ALA A 140 -30.62 0.25 14.66
C ALA A 140 -31.64 0.17 13.51
N ASN A 141 -31.85 1.26 12.77
CA ASN A 141 -32.76 1.34 11.62
C ASN A 141 -32.38 0.40 10.47
N ILE A 142 -31.11 0.01 10.39
CA ILE A 142 -30.59 -0.93 9.38
C ILE A 142 -30.27 -2.32 9.95
N ASP A 143 -30.60 -2.59 11.22
CA ASP A 143 -30.49 -3.94 11.77
C ASP A 143 -31.37 -4.91 10.97
N ASP A 144 -30.84 -6.11 10.70
CA ASP A 144 -31.52 -7.15 9.92
C ASP A 144 -31.80 -6.79 8.45
N VAL A 145 -31.24 -5.70 7.91
CA VAL A 145 -31.20 -5.44 6.46
C VAL A 145 -30.36 -6.52 5.77
N ILE A 146 -30.95 -7.20 4.80
CA ILE A 146 -30.30 -8.23 3.99
C ILE A 146 -30.13 -7.70 2.57
N LYS A 147 -28.90 -7.76 2.04
CA LYS A 147 -28.57 -7.33 0.68
C LYS A 147 -27.59 -8.31 0.02
N PRO A 148 -27.66 -8.49 -1.32
CA PRO A 148 -26.64 -9.24 -2.06
C PRO A 148 -25.24 -8.71 -1.78
N VAL A 149 -24.21 -9.58 -1.81
CA VAL A 149 -22.80 -9.20 -1.58
C VAL A 149 -22.36 -8.04 -2.49
N ASP A 150 -22.83 -8.04 -3.75
CA ASP A 150 -22.46 -7.04 -4.75
C ASP A 150 -23.37 -5.78 -4.74
N ASP A 151 -24.29 -5.66 -3.79
CA ASP A 151 -25.20 -4.51 -3.67
C ASP A 151 -24.47 -3.24 -3.21
N MET A 152 -24.82 -2.09 -3.79
CA MET A 152 -24.25 -0.77 -3.46
C MET A 152 -24.51 -0.34 -2.01
N PHE A 153 -25.50 -0.92 -1.33
CA PHE A 153 -25.71 -0.74 0.10
C PHE A 153 -24.40 -0.96 0.88
N TRP A 154 -23.65 -2.00 0.54
CA TRP A 154 -22.39 -2.31 1.21
C TRP A 154 -21.28 -1.33 0.91
N ASP A 155 -21.39 -0.49 -0.13
CA ASP A 155 -20.38 0.53 -0.42
C ASP A 155 -20.43 1.68 0.59
N LYS A 156 -21.56 1.84 1.29
CA LYS A 156 -21.82 2.93 2.26
C LYS A 156 -21.99 2.42 3.70
N TRP A 157 -22.60 1.25 3.85
CA TRP A 157 -23.06 0.73 5.14
C TRP A 157 -22.30 -0.47 5.65
N TYR A 158 -21.16 -0.81 5.06
CA TYR A 158 -20.34 -1.88 5.61
C TYR A 158 -19.64 -1.38 6.90
N PRO A 159 -19.76 -2.07 8.05
CA PRO A 159 -19.16 -1.61 9.29
C PRO A 159 -17.61 -1.48 9.20
N PRO A 160 -17.00 -0.63 10.05
CA PRO A 160 -17.63 0.24 11.04
C PRO A 160 -18.32 1.47 10.42
N ASN A 161 -19.47 1.88 10.96
CA ASN A 161 -20.24 3.04 10.46
C ASN A 161 -20.18 4.24 11.42
N GLY A 162 -19.06 4.38 12.14
CA GLY A 162 -18.81 5.41 13.14
C GLY A 162 -17.84 4.93 14.22
N PHE A 163 -17.34 5.88 15.03
CA PHE A 163 -16.46 5.55 16.15
C PHE A 163 -17.11 4.59 17.14
N ASN A 164 -16.32 3.64 17.65
CA ASN A 164 -16.75 2.59 18.57
C ASN A 164 -17.97 1.78 18.07
N CYS A 165 -18.18 1.71 16.75
CA CYS A 165 -19.21 0.86 16.15
C CYS A 165 -18.94 -0.61 16.50
N ARG A 166 -19.99 -1.30 16.95
CA ARG A 166 -19.98 -2.73 17.28
C ARG A 166 -20.88 -3.55 16.36
N CYS A 167 -21.34 -2.94 15.27
CA CYS A 167 -22.09 -3.63 14.22
C CYS A 167 -21.17 -4.59 13.46
N TYR A 168 -21.78 -5.60 12.86
CA TYR A 168 -21.12 -6.64 12.11
C TYR A 168 -22.04 -7.12 10.99
N VAL A 169 -21.47 -7.89 10.07
CA VAL A 169 -22.19 -8.50 8.97
C VAL A 169 -22.05 -10.01 9.07
N VAL A 170 -23.08 -10.74 8.66
CA VAL A 170 -23.06 -12.21 8.55
C VAL A 170 -23.59 -12.64 7.18
N GLN A 171 -23.08 -13.76 6.66
CA GLN A 171 -23.62 -14.37 5.44
C GLN A 171 -24.94 -15.08 5.71
N THR A 172 -25.82 -15.06 4.72
CA THR A 172 -27.15 -15.67 4.83
C THR A 172 -27.66 -16.13 3.47
N SER A 173 -28.51 -17.17 3.48
CA SER A 173 -29.29 -17.61 2.32
C SER A 173 -30.68 -16.99 2.27
N LYS A 174 -31.07 -16.20 3.28
CA LYS A 174 -32.36 -15.51 3.32
C LYS A 174 -32.50 -14.53 2.16
N PRO A 175 -33.72 -14.29 1.65
CA PRO A 175 -33.95 -13.33 0.57
C PRO A 175 -33.58 -11.90 0.99
N ALA A 176 -33.19 -11.08 0.01
CA ALA A 176 -32.86 -9.68 0.24
C ALA A 176 -34.08 -8.87 0.74
N THR A 177 -33.84 -7.95 1.66
CA THR A 177 -34.85 -7.03 2.17
C THR A 177 -35.25 -6.04 1.06
N LYS A 178 -36.56 -5.80 0.91
CA LYS A 178 -37.10 -4.81 -0.04
C LYS A 178 -36.81 -3.40 0.45
N GLY A 179 -36.33 -2.54 -0.46
CA GLY A 179 -35.96 -1.15 -0.14
C GLY A 179 -34.70 -1.03 0.72
N THR A 180 -34.28 0.19 1.00
CA THR A 180 -33.15 0.50 1.88
C THR A 180 -33.64 1.53 2.90
N PRO A 181 -33.50 1.29 4.22
CA PRO A 181 -33.89 2.28 5.22
C PRO A 181 -33.14 3.60 5.02
N LYS A 182 -33.81 4.71 5.31
CA LYS A 182 -33.15 6.01 5.34
C LYS A 182 -32.34 6.11 6.63
N ALA A 183 -31.04 6.16 6.49
CA ALA A 183 -30.08 6.44 7.53
C ALA A 183 -28.89 7.15 6.85
N GLU A 184 -27.99 7.74 7.62
CA GLU A 184 -26.71 8.24 7.11
C GLU A 184 -25.57 7.81 8.05
N PRO A 185 -24.47 7.22 7.53
CA PRO A 185 -23.32 6.87 8.36
C PRO A 185 -22.64 8.15 8.87
N THR A 186 -21.87 8.01 9.96
CA THR A 186 -21.03 9.13 10.42
C THR A 186 -20.01 9.50 9.33
N PRO A 187 -19.80 10.80 9.02
CA PRO A 187 -18.77 11.22 8.07
C PRO A 187 -17.39 10.65 8.44
N GLY A 188 -16.65 10.17 7.45
CA GLY A 188 -15.43 9.40 7.66
C GLY A 188 -15.59 7.86 7.58
N PHE A 189 -16.83 7.34 7.63
CA PHE A 189 -17.17 5.91 7.75
C PHE A 189 -18.19 5.41 6.70
N GLU A 190 -18.55 6.25 5.73
CA GLU A 190 -19.40 5.99 4.57
C GLU A 190 -18.65 5.20 3.49
N ASN A 191 -18.12 4.03 3.83
CA ASN A 191 -17.35 3.24 2.88
C ASN A 191 -17.43 1.74 3.15
N ASN A 192 -16.73 0.98 2.31
CA ASN A 192 -16.46 -0.42 2.52
C ASN A 192 -14.96 -0.65 2.60
N VAL A 193 -14.44 -0.74 3.83
CA VAL A 193 -13.01 -0.97 4.08
C VAL A 193 -12.47 -2.24 3.37
N GLY A 194 -13.32 -3.24 3.12
CA GLY A 194 -12.97 -4.45 2.40
C GLY A 194 -12.81 -4.26 0.89
N LYS A 195 -13.48 -3.27 0.31
CA LYS A 195 -13.39 -2.91 -1.12
C LYS A 195 -12.35 -1.83 -1.39
N ASP A 196 -12.37 -0.75 -0.61
CA ASP A 196 -11.62 0.47 -0.90
C ASP A 196 -10.38 0.68 -0.03
N SER A 197 -10.16 -0.19 0.95
CA SER A 197 -9.01 -0.16 1.85
C SER A 197 -8.93 1.13 2.69
N ARG A 198 -10.04 1.82 2.94
CA ARG A 198 -10.09 3.00 3.80
C ARG A 198 -10.65 2.64 5.17
N THR A 199 -9.84 2.77 6.21
CA THR A 199 -10.33 2.71 7.60
C THR A 199 -11.02 4.02 7.96
N PHE A 200 -10.42 5.14 7.52
CA PHE A 200 -10.97 6.48 7.64
C PHE A 200 -10.94 7.10 6.25
N ASN A 201 -12.09 7.43 5.68
CA ASN A 201 -12.13 8.04 4.35
C ASN A 201 -11.79 9.54 4.41
N GLU A 202 -11.64 10.17 3.24
CA GLU A 202 -11.24 11.57 3.10
C GLU A 202 -12.31 12.59 3.54
N ASP A 203 -13.54 12.15 3.85
CA ASP A 203 -14.59 12.99 4.44
C ASP A 203 -14.45 13.14 5.96
N HIS A 204 -13.52 12.37 6.58
CA HIS A 204 -13.22 12.50 7.99
C HIS A 204 -12.69 13.91 8.33
N PRO A 205 -13.10 14.55 9.45
CA PRO A 205 -12.73 15.92 9.80
C PRO A 205 -11.23 16.24 9.79
N TYR A 206 -10.38 15.23 10.02
CA TYR A 206 -8.93 15.42 9.97
C TYR A 206 -8.38 15.75 8.58
N PHE A 207 -9.04 15.30 7.52
CA PHE A 207 -8.66 15.62 6.14
C PHE A 207 -9.17 16.99 5.67
N LEU A 208 -9.88 17.73 6.53
CA LEU A 208 -10.33 19.09 6.23
C LEU A 208 -9.19 20.09 6.46
N PHE A 209 -8.56 20.51 5.37
CA PHE A 209 -7.49 21.48 5.38
C PHE A 209 -7.94 22.83 4.81
N PRO A 210 -7.40 23.97 5.29
CA PRO A 210 -7.62 25.26 4.65
C PRO A 210 -7.21 25.22 3.18
N LYS A 211 -8.08 25.69 2.26
CA LYS A 211 -7.82 25.64 0.80
C LYS A 211 -6.46 26.24 0.41
N ALA A 212 -6.05 27.31 1.09
CA ALA A 212 -4.78 27.99 0.86
C ALA A 212 -3.54 27.15 1.27
N GLU A 213 -3.71 26.14 2.14
CA GLU A 213 -2.64 25.31 2.67
C GLU A 213 -2.57 23.90 2.05
N VAL A 214 -3.66 23.40 1.45
CA VAL A 214 -3.76 22.04 0.87
C VAL A 214 -2.55 21.67 0.01
N SER A 215 -2.11 22.59 -0.87
CA SER A 215 -0.96 22.34 -1.75
C SER A 215 0.34 22.16 -0.97
N LYS A 216 0.57 23.00 0.05
CA LYS A 216 1.76 22.92 0.92
C LYS A 216 1.75 21.62 1.71
N ILE A 217 0.62 21.29 2.34
CA ILE A 217 0.43 20.05 3.11
C ILE A 217 0.73 18.83 2.23
N ARG A 218 0.17 18.79 1.02
CA ARG A 218 0.41 17.69 0.07
C ARG A 218 1.90 17.57 -0.29
N THR A 219 2.57 18.68 -0.61
CA THR A 219 4.02 18.67 -0.88
C THR A 219 4.78 18.12 0.32
N GLY A 220 4.37 18.51 1.53
CA GLY A 220 4.95 18.03 2.76
C GLY A 220 4.87 16.54 3.00
N PHE A 221 3.68 15.98 2.81
CA PHE A 221 3.48 14.55 2.85
C PHE A 221 4.34 13.82 1.81
N GLU A 222 4.46 14.36 0.59
CA GLU A 222 5.31 13.78 -0.45
C GLU A 222 6.80 13.83 -0.08
N GLU A 223 7.28 14.92 0.52
CA GLU A 223 8.65 15.02 1.03
C GLU A 223 8.93 14.05 2.18
N LEU A 224 7.95 13.84 3.06
CA LEU A 224 8.06 12.85 4.14
C LEU A 224 8.27 11.44 3.58
N LYS A 225 7.66 11.09 2.44
CA LYS A 225 7.93 9.80 1.75
C LYS A 225 9.40 9.64 1.34
N LEU A 226 10.08 10.74 1.03
CA LEU A 226 11.49 10.74 0.61
C LEU A 226 12.44 10.61 1.80
N LYS A 227 12.18 11.40 2.84
CA LYS A 227 12.98 11.43 4.07
C LYS A 227 12.80 10.13 4.86
N GLU A 228 11.56 9.63 4.89
CA GLU A 228 11.15 8.47 5.66
C GLU A 228 10.40 7.47 4.75
N PRO A 229 11.14 6.65 4.01
CA PRO A 229 10.55 5.71 3.07
C PRO A 229 9.80 4.55 3.76
N MET A 230 9.96 4.37 5.08
CA MET A 230 9.22 3.42 5.91
C MET A 230 9.13 2.02 5.31
N TYR A 231 10.25 1.30 5.37
CA TYR A 231 10.33 -0.07 4.87
C TYR A 231 9.85 -1.08 5.92
N GLU A 232 8.92 -1.93 5.52
CA GLU A 232 8.49 -3.09 6.30
C GLU A 232 9.01 -4.39 5.67
N GLN A 233 9.42 -5.34 6.50
CA GLN A 233 9.68 -6.70 6.02
C GLN A 233 8.35 -7.39 5.67
N ILE A 234 8.13 -7.65 4.38
CA ILE A 234 6.88 -8.26 3.88
C ILE A 234 7.05 -9.74 3.49
N TYR A 235 8.29 -10.20 3.33
CA TYR A 235 8.60 -11.62 3.12
C TYR A 235 10.07 -11.93 3.49
N LYS A 236 10.34 -13.17 3.87
CA LYS A 236 11.69 -13.65 4.22
C LYS A 236 11.84 -15.13 3.85
N LYS A 237 13.02 -15.51 3.35
CA LYS A 237 13.45 -16.91 3.24
C LYS A 237 14.94 -17.01 3.58
N GLY A 238 15.28 -17.88 4.52
CA GLY A 238 16.66 -18.00 5.01
C GLY A 238 17.16 -16.67 5.58
N LYS A 239 18.31 -16.19 5.08
CA LYS A 239 18.89 -14.89 5.45
C LYS A 239 18.41 -13.74 4.56
N ALA A 240 17.71 -14.04 3.46
CA ALA A 240 17.24 -13.05 2.51
C ALA A 240 15.85 -12.53 2.86
N LYS A 241 15.62 -11.23 2.69
CA LYS A 241 14.36 -10.55 2.95
C LYS A 241 13.87 -9.71 1.77
N LEU A 242 12.56 -9.62 1.63
CA LEU A 242 11.87 -8.64 0.81
C LEU A 242 11.25 -7.60 1.72
N GLU A 243 11.62 -6.36 1.50
CA GLU A 243 11.07 -5.21 2.20
C GLU A 243 10.26 -4.35 1.22
N SER A 244 9.20 -3.71 1.68
CA SER A 244 8.48 -2.71 0.90
C SER A 244 8.32 -1.44 1.68
N SER A 245 8.52 -0.33 1.00
CA SER A 245 8.02 0.94 1.48
C SER A 245 6.49 0.88 1.58
N ILE A 246 5.92 1.50 2.61
CA ILE A 246 4.46 1.74 2.65
C ILE A 246 4.01 2.63 1.49
N TRP A 247 4.92 3.37 0.85
CA TRP A 247 4.68 4.28 -0.26
C TRP A 247 4.88 3.66 -1.63
N THR A 248 5.13 2.36 -1.72
CA THR A 248 5.16 1.67 -3.01
C THR A 248 3.83 1.84 -3.76
N ASP A 249 3.88 1.91 -5.09
CA ASP A 249 2.70 2.04 -5.92
C ASP A 249 1.79 0.81 -5.74
N PRO A 250 0.55 0.97 -5.24
CA PRO A 250 -0.37 -0.15 -5.08
C PRO A 250 -0.73 -0.84 -6.40
N SER A 251 -0.70 -0.11 -7.52
CA SER A 251 -1.06 -0.65 -8.84
C SER A 251 -0.06 -1.70 -9.34
N ASP A 252 1.24 -1.47 -9.10
CA ASP A 252 2.33 -2.36 -9.51
C ASP A 252 2.81 -3.29 -8.38
N PHE A 253 2.32 -3.08 -7.15
CA PHE A 253 2.79 -3.79 -5.95
C PHE A 253 2.75 -5.31 -6.10
N LYS A 254 1.63 -5.90 -6.56
CA LYS A 254 1.49 -7.37 -6.63
C LYS A 254 2.50 -7.98 -7.58
N GLU A 255 2.70 -7.38 -8.76
CA GLU A 255 3.64 -7.89 -9.74
C GLU A 255 5.08 -7.79 -9.23
N ASN A 256 5.42 -6.67 -8.61
CA ASN A 256 6.74 -6.44 -8.03
C ASN A 256 7.03 -7.32 -6.82
N PHE A 257 6.02 -7.54 -5.97
CA PHE A 257 6.09 -8.48 -4.85
C PHE A 257 6.37 -9.90 -5.35
N ASP A 258 5.59 -10.40 -6.30
CA ASP A 258 5.75 -11.77 -6.83
C ASP A 258 7.13 -11.95 -7.49
N ALA A 259 7.54 -11.00 -8.34
CA ALA A 259 8.83 -11.06 -9.00
C ALA A 259 10.00 -11.03 -7.99
N SER A 260 9.90 -10.18 -6.97
CA SER A 260 10.92 -10.05 -5.93
C SER A 260 10.94 -11.24 -4.98
N LYS A 261 9.79 -11.86 -4.71
CA LYS A 261 9.69 -13.08 -3.92
C LYS A 261 10.48 -14.22 -4.57
N ILE A 262 10.39 -14.39 -5.88
CA ILE A 262 11.18 -15.40 -6.61
C ILE A 262 12.69 -15.13 -6.46
N ILE A 263 13.10 -13.85 -6.52
CA ILE A 263 14.50 -13.45 -6.32
C ILE A 263 15.00 -13.80 -4.91
N VAL A 264 14.22 -13.48 -3.88
CA VAL A 264 14.52 -13.89 -2.50
C VAL A 264 14.61 -15.41 -2.41
N ASP A 265 13.66 -16.11 -3.04
CA ASP A 265 13.53 -17.55 -2.92
C ASP A 265 14.68 -18.33 -3.56
N GLN A 266 15.12 -17.90 -4.74
CA GLN A 266 16.08 -18.62 -5.59
C GLN A 266 17.50 -18.05 -5.52
N LEU A 267 17.62 -16.73 -5.44
CA LEU A 267 18.92 -16.04 -5.49
C LEU A 267 19.43 -15.65 -4.10
N GLN A 268 18.60 -15.79 -3.06
CA GLN A 268 18.94 -15.40 -1.68
C GLN A 268 19.45 -13.94 -1.59
N LEU A 269 18.83 -13.04 -2.36
CA LEU A 269 19.15 -11.62 -2.37
C LEU A 269 18.12 -10.82 -1.57
N ASN A 270 18.59 -9.80 -0.84
CA ASN A 270 17.70 -8.81 -0.26
C ASN A 270 17.17 -7.88 -1.35
N VAL A 271 15.86 -7.68 -1.37
CA VAL A 271 15.18 -6.82 -2.34
C VAL A 271 14.31 -5.81 -1.60
N LYS A 272 14.28 -4.57 -2.06
CA LYS A 272 13.38 -3.53 -1.57
C LYS A 272 12.45 -3.07 -2.68
N LEU A 273 11.15 -2.99 -2.39
CA LEU A 273 10.17 -2.26 -3.21
C LEU A 273 10.17 -0.80 -2.74
N ARG A 274 10.52 0.11 -3.64
CA ARG A 274 10.79 1.51 -3.33
C ARG A 274 9.50 2.35 -3.27
N PRO A 275 9.53 3.51 -2.60
CA PRO A 275 8.46 4.50 -2.67
C PRO A 275 8.15 4.91 -4.10
N HIS A 276 6.89 5.13 -4.42
CA HIS A 276 6.47 5.84 -5.63
C HIS A 276 6.48 7.35 -5.36
N GLN A 277 7.04 8.12 -6.28
CA GLN A 277 7.19 9.57 -6.13
C GLN A 277 6.46 10.31 -7.25
N ASN A 278 5.65 11.30 -6.87
CA ASN A 278 4.89 12.14 -7.81
C ASN A 278 5.44 13.56 -7.95
N ILE A 279 6.47 13.93 -7.20
CA ILE A 279 6.94 15.32 -7.03
C ILE A 279 7.50 15.92 -8.33
N THR A 280 8.21 15.11 -9.13
CA THR A 280 8.97 15.61 -10.30
C THR A 280 8.28 15.33 -11.64
N GLY A 281 7.10 14.71 -11.63
CA GLY A 281 6.43 14.19 -12.84
C GLY A 281 7.20 13.07 -13.55
N LYS A 282 8.31 12.60 -12.95
CA LYS A 282 9.19 11.57 -13.50
C LYS A 282 9.08 10.29 -12.71
N LYS A 283 8.79 9.19 -13.39
CA LYS A 283 8.78 7.85 -12.79
C LYS A 283 10.15 7.53 -12.18
N ASN A 284 10.17 6.99 -10.97
CA ASN A 284 11.37 6.48 -10.34
C ASN A 284 11.44 4.94 -10.43
N PRO A 285 12.64 4.35 -10.36
CA PRO A 285 12.78 2.89 -10.32
C PRO A 285 12.09 2.28 -9.10
N GLU A 286 11.43 1.15 -9.30
CA GLU A 286 10.55 0.50 -8.32
C GLU A 286 11.29 -0.46 -7.38
N LEU A 287 12.48 -0.95 -7.77
CA LEU A 287 13.23 -1.97 -7.02
C LEU A 287 14.61 -1.47 -6.60
N GLU A 288 15.14 -2.04 -5.52
CA GLU A 288 16.53 -1.89 -5.10
C GLU A 288 17.11 -3.23 -4.62
N ILE A 289 18.35 -3.53 -5.04
CA ILE A 289 19.15 -4.67 -4.57
C ILE A 289 20.57 -4.17 -4.31
N LYS A 290 21.05 -4.29 -3.07
CA LYS A 290 22.40 -3.85 -2.64
C LYS A 290 22.70 -2.38 -3.04
N GLY A 291 21.73 -1.48 -2.88
CA GLY A 291 21.87 -0.06 -3.23
C GLY A 291 21.83 0.25 -4.73
N ILE A 292 21.72 -0.77 -5.60
CA ILE A 292 21.52 -0.58 -7.04
C ILE A 292 20.02 -0.58 -7.29
N LYS A 293 19.53 0.39 -8.07
CA LYS A 293 18.11 0.53 -8.41
C LYS A 293 17.76 -0.23 -9.68
N GLY A 294 16.52 -0.68 -9.79
CA GLY A 294 16.06 -1.40 -10.95
C GLY A 294 14.56 -1.38 -11.11
N ASP A 295 14.10 -1.99 -12.19
CA ASP A 295 12.68 -2.16 -12.49
C ASP A 295 12.39 -3.61 -12.84
N HIS A 296 11.17 -4.03 -12.53
CA HIS A 296 10.60 -5.24 -13.09
C HIS A 296 9.84 -4.92 -14.37
N VAL A 297 9.96 -5.82 -15.34
CA VAL A 297 9.33 -5.72 -16.65
C VAL A 297 8.80 -7.07 -17.07
N ARG A 298 7.61 -7.06 -17.69
CA ARG A 298 7.02 -8.23 -18.34
C ARG A 298 6.99 -8.00 -19.84
N PRO A 299 7.64 -8.85 -20.66
CA PRO A 299 7.49 -8.79 -22.12
C PRO A 299 6.04 -9.06 -22.53
N ARG A 300 5.33 -8.04 -23.03
CA ARG A 300 3.89 -8.13 -23.40
C ARG A 300 3.63 -8.41 -24.89
N SER A 301 4.67 -8.45 -25.73
CA SER A 301 4.51 -8.65 -27.17
C SER A 301 4.33 -10.13 -27.54
N LYS A 302 3.47 -10.42 -28.52
CA LYS A 302 3.38 -11.76 -29.15
C LYS A 302 4.74 -12.23 -29.70
N ASN A 303 5.57 -11.29 -30.19
CA ASN A 303 6.94 -11.58 -30.59
C ASN A 303 7.87 -11.36 -29.40
N LEU A 304 8.46 -12.45 -28.88
CA LEU A 304 9.28 -12.42 -27.68
C LEU A 304 10.49 -11.47 -27.81
N LYS A 305 11.20 -11.47 -28.94
CA LYS A 305 12.35 -10.57 -29.16
C LYS A 305 11.92 -9.11 -29.09
N ARG A 306 10.82 -8.76 -29.76
CA ARG A 306 10.26 -7.39 -29.68
C ARG A 306 9.83 -7.06 -28.25
N GLY A 307 9.18 -7.99 -27.55
CA GLY A 307 8.76 -7.81 -26.16
C GLY A 307 9.93 -7.51 -25.23
N ILE A 308 11.03 -8.26 -25.33
CA ILE A 308 12.25 -8.01 -24.56
C ILE A 308 12.88 -6.69 -24.97
N SER A 309 12.93 -6.38 -26.27
CA SER A 309 13.49 -5.10 -26.73
C SER A 309 12.79 -3.92 -26.07
N ASN A 310 11.45 -3.90 -26.15
CA ASN A 310 10.62 -2.86 -25.55
C ASN A 310 10.80 -2.81 -24.04
N ALA A 311 10.84 -3.96 -23.35
CA ALA A 311 11.02 -4.02 -21.91
C ALA A 311 12.30 -3.30 -21.44
N PHE A 312 13.40 -3.39 -22.18
CA PHE A 312 14.61 -2.60 -21.90
C PHE A 312 14.47 -1.14 -22.34
N ASP A 313 14.02 -0.92 -23.58
CA ASP A 313 13.96 0.43 -24.17
C ASP A 313 12.99 1.35 -23.39
N ASP A 314 11.92 0.82 -22.81
CA ASP A 314 10.95 1.59 -22.00
C ASP A 314 11.57 2.09 -20.70
N LYS A 315 12.43 1.29 -20.06
CA LYS A 315 13.04 1.62 -18.75
C LYS A 315 14.38 2.35 -18.88
N LEU A 316 15.13 2.10 -19.96
CA LEU A 316 16.50 2.62 -20.16
C LEU A 316 16.63 3.58 -21.35
N GLY A 317 15.62 3.66 -22.21
CA GLY A 317 15.58 4.57 -23.35
C GLY A 317 15.41 6.03 -22.94
N LYS A 318 15.13 6.91 -23.92
CA LYS A 318 15.23 8.37 -23.74
C LYS A 318 14.43 8.91 -22.54
N LYS A 319 13.24 8.36 -22.28
CA LYS A 319 12.33 8.75 -21.19
C LYS A 319 12.29 7.74 -20.03
N GLY A 320 13.16 6.73 -20.05
CA GLY A 320 13.14 5.65 -19.08
C GLY A 320 13.71 6.05 -17.73
N GLN A 321 13.11 5.56 -16.65
CA GLN A 321 13.49 5.92 -15.28
C GLN A 321 14.90 5.44 -14.87
N LEU A 322 15.43 4.40 -15.52
CA LEU A 322 16.77 3.88 -15.22
C LEU A 322 17.86 4.61 -16.00
N ARG A 323 17.53 5.50 -16.95
CA ARG A 323 18.50 6.12 -17.85
C ARG A 323 19.56 6.95 -17.11
N GLU A 324 19.14 7.66 -16.06
CA GLU A 324 20.02 8.55 -15.29
C GLU A 324 20.75 7.86 -14.14
N GLU A 325 20.43 6.60 -13.88
CA GLU A 325 21.09 5.84 -12.83
C GLU A 325 22.50 5.44 -13.31
N LYS A 326 23.51 5.78 -12.51
CA LYS A 326 24.91 5.39 -12.76
C LYS A 326 25.08 3.87 -12.86
N LYS A 327 24.31 3.16 -12.04
CA LYS A 327 24.23 1.70 -11.97
C LYS A 327 22.77 1.31 -11.84
N SER A 328 22.36 0.32 -12.62
CA SER A 328 20.97 -0.14 -12.66
C SER A 328 20.85 -1.64 -12.89
N PHE A 329 19.66 -2.18 -12.70
CA PHE A 329 19.33 -3.54 -13.14
C PHE A 329 17.91 -3.62 -13.68
N VAL A 330 17.61 -4.71 -14.38
CA VAL A 330 16.26 -5.03 -14.86
C VAL A 330 15.90 -6.46 -14.48
N VAL A 331 14.70 -6.67 -13.96
CA VAL A 331 14.10 -8.00 -13.73
C VAL A 331 13.12 -8.30 -14.86
N ILE A 332 13.45 -9.26 -15.71
CA ILE A 332 12.60 -9.72 -16.81
C ILE A 332 11.74 -10.87 -16.29
N GLY A 333 10.45 -10.64 -16.13
CA GLY A 333 9.50 -11.61 -15.59
C GLY A 333 8.72 -12.35 -16.66
N PHE A 334 8.70 -13.68 -16.57
CA PHE A 334 7.80 -14.57 -17.32
C PHE A 334 6.91 -15.36 -16.36
N THR A 335 5.60 -15.33 -16.60
CA THR A 335 4.60 -16.07 -15.81
C THR A 335 4.58 -17.58 -16.14
N TYR A 336 5.32 -17.99 -17.16
CA TYR A 336 5.42 -19.35 -17.67
C TYR A 336 6.88 -19.85 -17.67
N GLU A 337 7.03 -21.17 -17.79
CA GLU A 337 8.34 -21.83 -17.93
C GLU A 337 8.92 -21.58 -19.32
N LEU A 338 10.16 -21.09 -19.39
CA LEU A 338 10.83 -20.77 -20.63
C LEU A 338 11.36 -22.05 -21.29
N THR A 339 10.86 -22.35 -22.50
CA THR A 339 11.31 -23.50 -23.30
C THR A 339 12.61 -23.20 -24.07
N ASN A 340 13.21 -24.23 -24.69
CA ASN A 340 14.39 -24.08 -25.55
C ASN A 340 14.18 -23.03 -26.67
N GLY A 341 13.01 -23.05 -27.32
CA GLY A 341 12.67 -22.10 -28.38
C GLY A 341 12.60 -20.66 -27.88
N ASN A 342 12.12 -20.44 -26.65
CA ASN A 342 12.09 -19.11 -26.03
C ASN A 342 13.48 -18.65 -25.58
N LEU A 343 14.28 -19.55 -25.03
CA LEU A 343 15.57 -19.21 -24.41
C LEU A 343 16.60 -18.71 -25.42
N GLY A 344 16.62 -19.25 -26.64
CA GLY A 344 17.50 -18.74 -27.71
C GLY A 344 17.14 -17.29 -28.10
N ALA A 345 15.84 -17.02 -28.30
CA ALA A 345 15.35 -15.68 -28.60
C ALA A 345 15.58 -14.70 -27.44
N LEU A 346 15.38 -15.16 -26.20
CA LEU A 346 15.67 -14.39 -25.00
C LEU A 346 17.15 -14.02 -24.94
N ALA A 347 18.03 -15.02 -25.02
CA ALA A 347 19.47 -14.81 -24.93
C ALA A 347 20.00 -13.86 -25.99
N GLN A 348 19.60 -14.03 -27.24
CA GLN A 348 20.02 -13.14 -28.32
C GLN A 348 19.60 -11.69 -28.04
N GLN A 349 18.34 -11.48 -27.69
CA GLN A 349 17.80 -10.14 -27.54
C GLN A 349 18.29 -9.45 -26.26
N SER A 350 18.32 -10.18 -25.13
CA SER A 350 18.80 -9.64 -23.87
C SER A 350 20.30 -9.36 -23.92
N TRP A 351 21.11 -10.19 -24.61
CA TRP A 351 22.52 -9.90 -24.86
C TRP A 351 22.73 -8.59 -25.60
N SER A 352 21.98 -8.38 -26.69
CA SER A 352 22.06 -7.15 -27.48
C SER A 352 21.74 -5.92 -26.63
N LYS A 353 20.65 -5.97 -25.85
CA LYS A 353 20.24 -4.85 -24.98
C LYS A 353 21.20 -4.63 -23.82
N PHE A 354 21.70 -5.69 -23.19
CA PHE A 354 22.63 -5.58 -22.08
C PHE A 354 24.00 -5.01 -22.52
N ASN A 355 24.41 -5.28 -23.76
CA ASN A 355 25.56 -4.61 -24.38
C ASN A 355 25.30 -3.14 -24.72
N LYS A 356 24.11 -2.81 -25.22
CA LYS A 356 23.71 -1.44 -25.58
C LYS A 356 23.70 -0.51 -24.35
N TYR A 357 23.04 -0.92 -23.27
CA TYR A 357 22.83 -0.08 -22.08
C TYR A 357 23.94 -0.29 -21.06
N LYS A 358 24.95 0.60 -21.07
CA LYS A 358 26.17 0.44 -20.27
C LYS A 358 25.97 0.59 -18.75
N ASN A 359 24.95 1.32 -18.35
CA ASN A 359 24.62 1.55 -16.94
C ASN A 359 23.90 0.37 -16.26
N LEU A 360 23.57 -0.71 -16.98
CA LEU A 360 23.09 -1.94 -16.35
C LEU A 360 24.27 -2.69 -15.71
N ASP A 361 24.24 -2.99 -14.43
CA ASP A 361 25.27 -3.82 -13.79
C ASP A 361 24.94 -5.30 -13.89
N PHE A 362 23.66 -5.64 -13.82
CA PHE A 362 23.16 -7.00 -13.97
C PHE A 362 21.74 -7.00 -14.51
N ILE A 363 21.30 -8.15 -15.00
CA ILE A 363 19.90 -8.44 -15.25
C ILE A 363 19.49 -9.65 -14.42
N ILE A 364 18.21 -9.74 -14.11
CA ILE A 364 17.60 -10.91 -13.51
C ILE A 364 16.52 -11.42 -14.46
N ILE A 365 16.44 -12.73 -14.64
CA ILE A 365 15.40 -13.37 -15.44
C ILE A 365 14.63 -14.29 -14.51
N ASN A 366 13.32 -14.06 -14.40
CA ASN A 366 12.40 -14.92 -13.68
C ASN A 366 11.58 -15.75 -14.68
N SER A 367 11.53 -17.06 -14.50
CA SER A 367 10.71 -17.99 -15.26
C SER A 367 9.85 -18.80 -14.31
N LYS A 368 8.57 -18.43 -14.19
CA LYS A 368 7.61 -18.99 -13.24
C LYS A 368 8.15 -19.00 -11.80
N LYS A 369 8.81 -20.08 -11.35
CA LYS A 369 9.41 -20.21 -10.00
C LYS A 369 10.93 -20.14 -9.97
N ASN A 370 11.59 -20.14 -11.12
CA ASN A 370 13.05 -20.12 -11.25
C ASN A 370 13.53 -18.69 -11.50
N SER A 371 14.73 -18.39 -11.04
CA SER A 371 15.36 -17.09 -11.28
C SER A 371 16.86 -17.26 -11.50
N ILE A 372 17.42 -16.42 -12.37
CA ILE A 372 18.85 -16.32 -12.56
C ILE A 372 19.28 -14.87 -12.63
N LYS A 373 20.43 -14.57 -12.01
CA LYS A 373 21.12 -13.28 -12.12
C LYS A 373 22.28 -13.39 -13.08
N ILE A 374 22.37 -12.43 -14.01
CA ILE A 374 23.47 -12.35 -14.96
C ILE A 374 24.19 -11.02 -14.78
N GLU A 375 25.39 -11.10 -14.23
CA GLU A 375 26.29 -9.96 -14.02
C GLU A 375 26.89 -9.49 -15.34
N ARG A 376 27.14 -8.19 -15.50
CA ARG A 376 27.75 -7.61 -16.70
C ARG A 376 29.11 -8.25 -17.04
N LYS A 377 29.87 -8.73 -16.05
CA LYS A 377 31.15 -9.41 -16.27
C LYS A 377 31.02 -10.65 -17.17
N VAL A 378 29.84 -11.26 -17.25
CA VAL A 378 29.57 -12.39 -18.17
C VAL A 378 29.67 -11.94 -19.62
N LEU A 379 29.34 -10.69 -19.95
CA LEU A 379 29.46 -10.16 -21.31
C LEU A 379 30.91 -10.18 -21.82
N LYS A 380 31.89 -10.02 -20.92
CA LYS A 380 33.32 -10.09 -21.27
C LYS A 380 33.78 -11.49 -21.66
N LYS A 381 33.03 -12.53 -21.27
CA LYS A 381 33.32 -13.93 -21.59
C LYS A 381 32.75 -14.37 -22.95
N GLY A 382 32.08 -13.49 -23.68
CA GLY A 382 31.50 -13.80 -24.99
C GLY A 382 30.06 -14.33 -24.93
N TYR A 383 29.43 -14.38 -26.10
CA TYR A 383 27.99 -14.68 -26.24
C TYR A 383 27.64 -16.10 -25.82
N GLU A 384 28.47 -17.10 -26.16
CA GLU A 384 28.23 -18.51 -25.81
C GLU A 384 28.17 -18.72 -24.29
N ASN A 385 29.10 -18.10 -23.56
CA ASN A 385 29.08 -18.13 -22.09
C ASN A 385 27.81 -17.49 -21.53
N TYR A 386 27.32 -16.41 -22.12
CA TYR A 386 26.07 -15.78 -21.70
C TYR A 386 24.83 -16.64 -21.98
N VAL A 387 24.78 -17.29 -23.14
CA VAL A 387 23.73 -18.26 -23.46
C VAL A 387 23.75 -19.40 -22.43
N SER A 388 24.93 -19.94 -22.13
CA SER A 388 25.11 -20.98 -21.12
C SER A 388 24.62 -20.54 -19.74
N GLU A 389 24.94 -19.31 -19.31
CA GLU A 389 24.39 -18.74 -18.07
C GLU A 389 22.86 -18.66 -18.12
N ILE A 390 22.25 -18.10 -19.17
CA ILE A 390 20.78 -18.03 -19.28
C ILE A 390 20.13 -19.41 -19.16
N PHE A 391 20.71 -20.42 -19.79
CA PHE A 391 20.14 -21.76 -19.83
C PHE A 391 20.13 -22.47 -18.47
N LYS A 392 20.94 -22.00 -17.50
CA LYS A 392 20.89 -22.50 -16.12
C LYS A 392 19.57 -22.20 -15.41
N ILE A 393 18.73 -21.30 -15.93
CA ILE A 393 17.38 -21.04 -15.38
C ILE A 393 16.48 -22.29 -15.37
N ARG A 394 16.85 -23.34 -16.13
CA ARG A 394 16.18 -24.65 -16.14
C ARG A 394 16.53 -25.53 -14.94
N LYS A 395 17.61 -25.24 -14.19
CA LYS A 395 18.04 -26.07 -13.06
C LYS A 395 17.13 -25.83 -11.86
N GLY A 396 15.92 -26.37 -11.93
CA GLY A 396 14.90 -26.31 -10.88
C GLY A 396 13.73 -27.29 -11.11
N ASP A 397 13.88 -28.23 -12.05
CA ASP A 397 13.00 -29.40 -12.19
C ASP A 397 13.47 -30.54 -11.27
#